data_AF-A0A845HXS9-F1
#
_entry.id   AF-A0A845HXS9-F1
#
_cell.length_a   1.000
_cell.length_b   1.000
_cell.length_c   1.000
_cell.angle_alpha   90.00
_cell.angle_beta   90.00
_cell.angle_gamma   90.00
#
_symmetry.space_group_name_H-M   'P 1'
#
loop_
_entity.id
_entity.type
_entity.pdbx_description
1 polymer ?
#
loop_
_entity_poly.entity_id
_entity_poly.type
_entity_poly.pdbx_seq_one_letter_code
_entity_poly.pdbx_strand_id
1 'polypeptide(L)'
;MELFNKSGVLISSLLVMVGALIACQAKEDAIPPSTVIEAAAMQLGTQGHSAAERRLREWADLGSPVAQRELALRYLSNPAKRNEARQLFERAAGAGDAQAVVNLAGLYQSNGLPASNSSIAAGRAIKDVTNASYLPH
;
A
#
# COMPACT_ATOMS: atom_id res chain seq x y z
N MET A 1 -11.97 -56.04 -0.93
CA MET A 1 -10.84 -55.12 -0.63
C MET A 1 -10.88 -53.85 -1.51
N GLU A 2 -12.05 -53.28 -1.83
CA GLU A 2 -12.14 -52.10 -2.73
C GLU A 2 -12.52 -50.78 -2.03
N LEU A 3 -12.98 -50.85 -0.79
CA LEU A 3 -13.43 -49.67 -0.02
C LEU A 3 -12.26 -48.80 0.46
N PHE A 4 -11.15 -49.42 0.88
CA PHE A 4 -9.97 -48.69 1.35
C PHE A 4 -9.26 -47.88 0.25
N ASN A 5 -9.30 -48.36 -1.00
CA ASN A 5 -8.69 -47.66 -2.14
C ASN A 5 -9.49 -46.40 -2.53
N LYS A 6 -10.83 -46.48 -2.52
CA LYS A 6 -11.69 -45.32 -2.84
C LYS A 6 -11.61 -44.25 -1.75
N SER A 7 -11.62 -44.63 -0.48
CA SER A 7 -11.49 -43.68 0.63
C SER A 7 -10.12 -42.99 0.66
N GLY A 8 -9.02 -43.69 0.39
CA GLY A 8 -7.69 -43.09 0.32
C GLY A 8 -7.53 -42.08 -0.82
N VAL A 9 -8.11 -42.37 -1.99
CA VAL A 9 -8.09 -41.48 -3.17
C VAL A 9 -8.93 -40.22 -2.93
N LEU A 10 -10.06 -40.34 -2.22
CA LEU A 10 -10.89 -39.17 -1.88
C LEU A 10 -10.19 -38.24 -0.87
N ILE A 11 -9.53 -38.79 0.15
CA ILE A 11 -8.81 -38.00 1.16
C ILE A 11 -7.60 -37.27 0.55
N SER A 12 -6.85 -37.95 -0.32
CA SER A 12 -5.69 -37.36 -1.01
C SER A 12 -6.12 -36.29 -2.02
N SER A 13 -7.20 -36.50 -2.78
CA SER A 13 -7.76 -35.48 -3.67
C SER A 13 -8.27 -34.25 -2.91
N LEU A 14 -8.90 -34.45 -1.74
CA LEU A 14 -9.35 -33.36 -0.87
C LEU A 14 -8.16 -32.57 -0.31
N LEU A 15 -7.09 -33.24 0.14
CA LEU A 15 -5.88 -32.59 0.63
C LEU A 15 -5.16 -31.78 -0.46
N VAL A 16 -5.10 -32.28 -1.69
CA VAL A 16 -4.50 -31.55 -2.83
C VAL A 16 -5.33 -30.31 -3.17
N MET A 17 -6.66 -30.42 -3.19
CA MET A 17 -7.56 -29.28 -3.40
C MET A 17 -7.42 -28.22 -2.29
N VAL A 18 -7.41 -28.64 -1.02
CA VAL A 18 -7.24 -27.72 0.12
C VAL A 18 -5.85 -27.08 0.10
N GLY A 19 -4.79 -27.82 -0.21
CA GLY A 19 -3.43 -27.29 -0.37
C GLY A 19 -3.31 -26.27 -1.51
N ALA A 20 -3.98 -26.51 -2.65
CA ALA A 20 -4.03 -25.57 -3.76
C ALA A 20 -4.79 -24.28 -3.42
N LEU A 21 -5.86 -24.38 -2.63
CA LEU A 21 -6.62 -23.21 -2.15
C LEU A 21 -5.80 -22.37 -1.15
N ILE A 22 -5.04 -23.00 -0.25
CA ILE A 22 -4.18 -22.29 0.70
C ILE A 22 -3.03 -21.58 -0.02
N ALA A 23 -2.44 -22.19 -1.06
CA ALA A 23 -1.37 -21.58 -1.85
C ALA A 23 -1.81 -20.35 -2.66
N CYS A 24 -3.09 -20.25 -3.03
CA CYS A 24 -3.63 -19.06 -3.70
C CYS A 24 -3.82 -17.87 -2.75
N GLN A 25 -4.13 -18.12 -1.47
CA GLN A 25 -4.40 -17.06 -0.48
C GLN A 25 -3.12 -16.44 0.10
N ALA A 26 -1.98 -17.14 0.05
CA ALA A 26 -0.73 -16.70 0.65
C ALA A 26 0.00 -15.55 -0.08
N LYS A 27 -0.59 -14.98 -1.14
CA LYS A 27 0.01 -13.87 -1.91
C LYS A 27 -0.54 -12.49 -1.53
N GLU A 28 -1.46 -12.41 -0.56
CA GLU A 28 -2.20 -11.19 -0.24
C GLU A 28 -1.42 -10.17 0.61
N ASP A 29 -0.28 -10.55 1.21
CA ASP A 29 0.52 -9.67 2.09
C ASP A 29 1.73 -9.01 1.41
N ALA A 30 1.96 -9.28 0.12
CA ALA A 30 3.07 -8.66 -0.61
C ALA A 30 2.65 -7.32 -1.22
N ILE A 31 3.42 -6.26 -0.97
CA ILE A 31 3.27 -4.99 -1.68
C ILE A 31 3.52 -5.26 -3.17
N PRO A 32 2.53 -5.06 -4.06
CA PRO A 32 2.71 -5.30 -5.48
C PRO A 32 3.59 -4.20 -6.11
N PRO A 33 4.14 -4.43 -7.31
CA PRO A 33 4.92 -3.41 -8.00
C PRO A 33 4.08 -2.16 -8.29
N SER A 34 4.76 -1.01 -8.41
CA SER A 34 4.12 0.29 -8.62
C SER A 34 3.12 0.31 -9.78
N THR A 35 3.39 -0.39 -10.86
CA THR A 35 2.52 -0.48 -12.04
C THR A 35 1.14 -1.06 -11.71
N VAL A 36 1.08 -2.07 -10.83
CA VAL A 36 -0.19 -2.67 -10.39
C VAL A 36 -0.96 -1.71 -9.48
N ILE A 37 -0.24 -1.00 -8.62
CA ILE A 37 -0.80 0.01 -7.72
C ILE A 37 -1.43 1.15 -8.52
N GLU A 38 -0.69 1.67 -9.51
CA GLU A 38 -1.15 2.75 -10.38
C GLU A 38 -2.32 2.30 -11.26
N ALA A 39 -2.29 1.07 -11.78
CA ALA A 39 -3.41 0.51 -12.53
C ALA A 39 -4.68 0.40 -11.66
N ALA A 40 -4.57 -0.06 -10.41
CA ALA A 40 -5.67 -0.07 -9.46
C ALA A 40 -6.15 1.37 -9.15
N ALA A 41 -5.23 2.33 -9.04
CA ALA A 41 -5.56 3.74 -8.87
C ALA A 41 -6.29 4.34 -10.08
N MET A 42 -6.04 3.87 -11.30
CA MET A 42 -6.77 4.28 -12.51
C MET A 42 -8.20 3.73 -12.54
N GLN A 43 -8.42 2.50 -12.04
CA GLN A 43 -9.75 1.90 -11.95
C GLN A 43 -10.70 2.68 -11.03
N LEU A 44 -10.16 3.44 -10.08
CA LEU A 44 -10.90 4.42 -9.27
C LEU A 44 -11.39 5.66 -10.05
N GLY A 45 -11.22 5.71 -11.37
CA GLY A 45 -11.77 6.77 -12.22
C GLY A 45 -13.04 6.40 -12.98
N THR A 46 -13.35 5.11 -13.14
CA THR A 46 -14.28 4.67 -14.20
C THR A 46 -15.61 4.13 -13.67
N GLN A 47 -15.65 3.10 -12.82
CA GLN A 47 -16.89 2.53 -12.28
C GLN A 47 -16.61 1.66 -11.04
N GLY A 48 -17.18 1.99 -9.87
CA GLY A 48 -17.25 1.08 -8.70
C GLY A 48 -16.09 1.15 -7.68
N HIS A 49 -16.12 2.19 -6.84
CA HIS A 49 -14.95 2.76 -6.16
C HIS A 49 -14.56 2.17 -4.79
N SER A 50 -15.19 1.12 -4.27
CA SER A 50 -14.88 0.65 -2.90
C SER A 50 -13.77 -0.40 -2.83
N ALA A 51 -13.64 -1.27 -3.83
CA ALA A 51 -12.66 -2.35 -3.81
C ALA A 51 -11.24 -1.84 -4.09
N ALA A 52 -11.07 -1.00 -5.12
CA ALA A 52 -9.77 -0.43 -5.46
C ALA A 52 -9.24 0.53 -4.39
N GLU A 53 -10.12 1.34 -3.76
CA GLU A 53 -9.73 2.19 -2.63
C GLU A 53 -9.32 1.34 -1.43
N ARG A 54 -10.04 0.24 -1.16
CA ARG A 54 -9.69 -0.70 -0.09
C ARG A 54 -8.34 -1.35 -0.34
N ARG A 55 -8.06 -1.83 -1.56
CA ARG A 55 -6.74 -2.39 -1.93
C ARG A 55 -5.62 -1.36 -1.83
N LEU A 56 -5.85 -0.13 -2.28
CA LEU A 56 -4.88 0.95 -2.07
C LEU A 56 -4.63 1.24 -0.60
N ARG A 57 -5.67 1.20 0.24
CA ARG A 57 -5.53 1.37 1.69
C ARG A 57 -4.70 0.24 2.30
N GLU A 58 -5.00 -1.00 1.96
CA GLU A 58 -4.22 -2.17 2.39
C GLU A 58 -2.73 -2.01 2.01
N TRP A 59 -2.42 -1.67 0.77
CA TRP A 59 -1.02 -1.48 0.35
C TRP A 59 -0.36 -0.24 0.98
N ALA A 60 -1.13 0.81 1.24
CA ALA A 60 -0.63 1.99 1.95
C ALA A 60 -0.30 1.69 3.42
N ASP A 61 -1.11 0.84 4.06
CA ASP A 61 -0.92 0.36 5.43
C ASP A 61 0.25 -0.62 5.52
N LEU A 62 0.49 -1.42 4.48
CA LEU A 62 1.72 -2.22 4.31
C LEU A 62 2.98 -1.37 4.06
N GLY A 63 2.83 -0.05 3.86
CA GLY A 63 3.95 0.88 3.73
C GLY A 63 4.36 1.22 2.29
N SER A 64 3.54 0.91 1.30
CA SER A 64 3.85 1.28 -0.09
C SER A 64 3.81 2.80 -0.30
N PRO A 65 4.93 3.45 -0.63
CA PRO A 65 4.96 4.90 -0.88
C PRO A 65 4.04 5.30 -2.04
N VAL A 66 3.98 4.46 -3.08
CA VAL A 66 3.15 4.69 -4.27
C VAL A 66 1.66 4.60 -3.89
N ALA A 67 1.26 3.59 -3.11
CA ALA A 67 -0.14 3.47 -2.71
C ALA A 67 -0.57 4.62 -1.78
N GLN A 68 0.31 5.04 -0.87
CA GLN A 68 0.07 6.19 0.00
C GLN A 68 -0.13 7.48 -0.82
N ARG A 69 0.73 7.72 -1.82
CA ARG A 69 0.61 8.85 -2.75
C ARG A 69 -0.70 8.81 -3.53
N GLU A 70 -1.05 7.68 -4.15
CA GLU A 70 -2.28 7.54 -4.94
C GLU A 70 -3.53 7.74 -4.08
N LEU A 71 -3.56 7.17 -2.86
CA LEU A 71 -4.66 7.35 -1.92
C LEU A 71 -4.77 8.82 -1.46
N ALA A 72 -3.65 9.48 -1.20
CA ALA A 72 -3.60 10.89 -0.81
C ALA A 72 -4.18 11.80 -1.89
N LEU A 73 -3.82 11.59 -3.16
CA LEU A 73 -4.34 12.35 -4.30
C LEU A 73 -5.88 12.27 -4.37
N ARG A 74 -6.47 11.11 -4.08
CA ARG A 74 -7.93 10.95 -4.05
C ARG A 74 -8.57 11.69 -2.88
N TYR A 75 -7.94 11.65 -1.73
CA TYR A 75 -8.46 12.30 -0.53
C TYR A 75 -8.37 13.82 -0.56
N LEU A 76 -7.47 14.41 -1.36
CA LEU A 76 -7.39 15.86 -1.52
C LEU A 76 -8.68 16.50 -2.03
N SER A 77 -9.42 15.77 -2.86
CA SER A 77 -10.71 16.19 -3.40
C SER A 77 -11.83 16.18 -2.36
N ASN A 78 -11.65 15.50 -1.23
CA ASN A 78 -12.61 15.45 -0.13
C ASN A 78 -12.14 16.35 1.03
N PRO A 79 -12.83 17.47 1.33
CA PRO A 79 -12.45 18.39 2.41
C PRO A 79 -12.28 17.70 3.77
N ALA A 80 -13.11 16.70 4.08
CA ALA A 80 -13.05 15.98 5.35
C ALA A 80 -11.80 15.09 5.48
N LYS A 81 -11.23 14.66 4.35
CA LYS A 81 -10.05 13.76 4.30
C LYS A 81 -8.75 14.49 3.97
N ARG A 82 -8.74 15.81 3.79
CA ARG A 82 -7.52 16.57 3.45
C ARG A 82 -6.39 16.41 4.47
N ASN A 83 -6.72 16.32 5.76
CA ASN A 83 -5.71 16.09 6.79
C ASN A 83 -5.06 14.70 6.66
N GLU A 84 -5.87 13.68 6.38
CA GLU A 84 -5.41 12.30 6.12
C GLU A 84 -4.57 12.23 4.84
N ALA A 85 -4.96 12.95 3.78
CA ALA A 85 -4.19 13.08 2.55
C ALA A 85 -2.78 13.64 2.80
N ARG A 86 -2.67 14.69 3.61
CA ARG A 86 -1.37 15.28 3.97
C ARG A 86 -0.49 14.27 4.71
N GLN A 87 -1.03 13.56 5.69
CA GLN A 87 -0.28 12.53 6.43
C GLN A 87 0.18 11.38 5.53
N LEU A 88 -0.64 10.98 4.57
CA LEU A 88 -0.25 9.99 3.56
C LEU A 88 0.90 10.49 2.68
N PHE A 89 0.87 11.75 2.22
CA PHE A 89 1.99 12.33 1.49
C PHE A 89 3.26 12.47 2.35
N GLU A 90 3.14 12.84 3.62
CA GLU A 90 4.27 12.91 4.55
C GLU A 90 4.94 11.54 4.72
N ARG A 91 4.15 10.47 4.88
CA ARG A 91 4.66 9.10 4.94
C ARG A 91 5.34 8.68 3.63
N ALA A 92 4.71 8.92 2.49
CA ALA A 92 5.27 8.57 1.19
C ALA A 92 6.56 9.34 0.89
N ALA A 93 6.60 10.64 1.23
CA ALA A 93 7.79 11.48 1.12
C ALA A 93 8.91 11.01 2.06
N GLY A 94 8.58 10.63 3.29
CA GLY A 94 9.51 10.04 4.25
C GLY A 94 10.07 8.69 3.80
N ALA A 95 9.34 7.95 2.96
CA ALA A 95 9.79 6.72 2.32
C ALA A 95 10.53 6.94 0.99
N GLY A 96 10.78 8.20 0.59
CA GLY A 96 11.56 8.55 -0.59
C GLY A 96 10.76 8.73 -1.90
N ASP A 97 9.42 8.81 -1.83
CA ASP A 97 8.61 9.10 -3.01
C ASP A 97 8.76 10.56 -3.45
N ALA A 98 9.48 10.78 -4.55
CA ALA A 98 9.73 12.11 -5.08
C ALA A 98 8.44 12.84 -5.50
N GLN A 99 7.44 12.12 -6.01
CA GLN A 99 6.17 12.73 -6.41
C GLN A 99 5.36 13.16 -5.17
N ALA A 100 5.41 12.40 -4.08
CA ALA A 100 4.81 12.78 -2.82
C ALA A 100 5.45 14.04 -2.22
N VAL A 101 6.78 14.18 -2.32
CA VAL A 101 7.49 15.41 -1.91
C VAL A 101 6.98 16.63 -2.69
N VAL A 102 6.84 16.50 -4.01
CA VAL A 102 6.33 17.58 -4.87
C VAL A 102 4.88 17.94 -4.52
N ASN A 103 4.01 16.93 -4.38
CA ASN A 103 2.62 17.14 -4.00
C ASN A 103 2.49 17.80 -2.62
N LEU A 104 3.29 17.36 -1.65
CA LEU A 104 3.31 17.93 -0.31
C LEU A 104 3.78 19.39 -0.33
N ALA A 105 4.81 19.72 -1.12
CA ALA A 105 5.27 21.10 -1.31
C ALA A 105 4.18 22.00 -1.91
N GLY A 106 3.45 21.48 -2.90
CA GLY A 106 2.28 22.16 -3.48
C GLY A 106 1.18 22.45 -2.46
N LEU A 107 0.89 21.48 -1.58
CA LEU A 107 -0.11 21.64 -0.51
C LEU A 107 0.27 22.70 0.53
N TYR A 108 1.56 22.81 0.88
CA TYR A 108 2.00 23.85 1.81
C TYR A 108 1.98 25.23 1.17
N GLN A 109 2.40 25.37 -0.10
CA GLN A 109 2.32 26.63 -0.83
C GLN A 109 0.87 27.11 -0.99
N SER A 110 -0.07 26.23 -1.31
CA SER A 110 -1.49 26.60 -1.41
C SER A 110 -2.10 27.04 -0.06
N ASN A 111 -1.53 26.58 1.05
CA ASN A 111 -1.99 26.93 2.40
C ASN A 111 -1.17 28.08 3.04
N GLY A 112 -0.27 28.72 2.29
CA GLY A 112 0.54 29.84 2.78
C GLY A 112 1.62 29.46 3.80
N LEU A 113 1.96 28.17 3.92
CA LEU A 113 2.98 27.67 4.85
C LEU A 113 4.32 27.43 4.12
N PRO A 114 5.46 27.84 4.68
CA PRO A 114 6.75 27.64 4.04
C PRO A 114 7.14 26.16 3.98
N ALA A 115 7.61 25.72 2.81
CA ALA A 115 8.03 24.33 2.54
C ALA A 115 9.30 23.89 3.30
N SER A 116 9.91 24.76 4.12
CA SER A 116 11.19 24.50 4.80
C SER A 116 11.14 23.38 5.85
N ASN A 117 9.95 23.03 6.35
CA ASN A 117 9.80 22.05 7.42
C ASN A 117 9.64 20.60 6.92
N SER A 118 9.24 20.41 5.66
CA SER A 118 8.89 19.10 5.12
C SER A 118 10.11 18.30 4.63
N SER A 119 11.07 18.94 3.97
CA SER A 119 12.29 18.29 3.51
C SER A 119 13.19 17.83 4.66
N ILE A 120 13.23 18.60 5.76
CA ILE A 120 14.04 18.29 6.95
C ILE A 120 13.39 17.17 7.79
N ALA A 121 12.07 17.14 7.91
CA ALA A 121 11.36 16.08 8.61
C ALA A 121 11.41 14.75 7.84
N ALA A 122 11.19 14.78 6.51
CA ALA A 122 11.33 13.61 5.65
C ALA A 122 12.77 13.09 5.66
N GLY A 123 13.77 13.98 5.56
CA GLY A 123 15.19 13.63 5.66
C GLY A 123 15.58 12.96 6.98
N ARG A 124 14.95 13.34 8.11
CA ARG A 124 15.18 12.70 9.42
C ARG A 124 14.55 11.31 9.50
N ALA A 125 13.33 11.13 9.02
CA ALA A 125 12.63 9.85 9.08
C ALA A 125 13.38 8.73 8.33
N ILE A 126 13.98 9.06 7.18
CA ILE A 126 14.81 8.10 6.41
C ILE A 126 16.02 7.65 7.22
N LYS A 127 16.60 8.55 8.02
CA LYS A 127 17.78 8.28 8.85
C LYS A 127 17.46 7.35 10.03
N ASP A 128 16.30 7.50 10.64
CA ASP A 128 15.88 6.65 11.76
C ASP A 128 15.48 5.23 11.30
N VAL A 129 14.80 5.10 10.17
CA VAL A 129 14.43 3.78 9.60
C VAL A 129 15.68 3.02 9.16
N THR A 130 16.63 3.68 8.50
CA THR A 130 17.89 3.03 8.08
C THR A 130 18.77 2.65 9.27
N ASN A 131 18.77 3.43 10.35
CA ASN A 131 19.52 3.12 11.57
C ASN A 131 18.89 1.95 12.36
N ALA A 132 17.56 1.83 12.37
CA ALA A 132 16.86 0.72 13.02
C ALA A 132 17.06 -0.62 12.28
N SER A 133 17.30 -0.59 10.97
CA SER A 133 17.55 -1.81 10.16
C SER A 133 19.01 -2.29 10.19
N TYR A 134 19.93 -1.62 10.89
CA TYR A 134 21.37 -1.92 10.92
C TYR A 134 21.88 -2.42 12.29
N LEU A 135 21.03 -3.11 13.06
CA LEU A 135 21.49 -3.93 14.19
C LEU A 135 21.68 -5.38 13.72
N PRO A 136 22.91 -5.81 13.37
CA PRO A 136 23.19 -7.23 13.21
C PRO A 136 23.01 -7.90 14.58
N HIS A 137 22.15 -8.91 14.63
CA HIS A 137 22.13 -9.91 15.71
C HIS A 137 23.40 -10.78 15.64
#